data_AF-A0A1Q2CYF3-F1
#
_entry.id   AF-A0A1Q2CYF3-F1
#
_cell.length_a   1.000
_cell.length_b   1.000
_cell.length_c   1.000
_cell.angle_alpha   90.00
_cell.angle_beta   90.00
_cell.angle_gamma   90.00
#
_symmetry.space_group_name_H-M   'P 1'
#
loop_
_entity.id
_entity.type
_entity.pdbx_description
1 polymer ?
#
loop_
_entity_poly.entity_id
_entity_poly.type
_entity_poly.pdbx_seq_one_letter_code
_entity_poly.pdbx_strand_id
1 'polypeptide(L)'
;MALARYGLRPVDVRVGMATRVLQEKCSNQVHSMLGRNRELAEQYRQGGAQVLEGYLVERAKGPEEKQVDVLCALAVADIADRIQDGSAEARCIVTLSEDADFVPSYDFAATRGVSVYAASVDRVHERSLTSWILLDEVAMADITPPGGRFRGKELRAWIAKVSLEGSQIAGQWAAGYRSGAAVEMVRNNGAVGSWVPGRAVNRGEKVSLYANGVRPDPTNESFPNLVLAEEPVDGTFPGVVEGTVSYWTHQTRVRVELEGGQVFASWAPPGSYLPGQRVAVQTSGSRPFLVGELEKPAVPTSWQGSRSLRTLVQVVRSAGPAWVIGRDLASGQEVALARKNYEPAVGDIVYAVLVGEHPTWELPTLFPLTTSLQQKLSI
;
A
#
# COMPACT_ATOMS: atom_id res chain seq x y z
N MET A 1 -9.52 3.77 11.40
CA MET A 1 -10.48 2.92 10.64
C MET A 1 -9.80 1.78 9.89
N ALA A 2 -8.61 1.98 9.30
CA ALA A 2 -7.89 0.92 8.58
C ALA A 2 -7.66 -0.38 9.36
N LEU A 3 -7.11 -0.31 10.58
CA LEU A 3 -6.83 -1.49 11.40
C LEU A 3 -8.10 -2.25 11.84
N ALA A 4 -9.25 -1.58 11.93
CA ALA A 4 -10.53 -2.23 12.25
C ALA A 4 -10.95 -3.23 11.16
N ARG A 5 -10.45 -3.05 9.92
CA ARG A 5 -10.63 -4.00 8.83
C ARG A 5 -9.93 -5.35 9.07
N TYR A 6 -8.98 -5.37 10.00
CA TYR A 6 -8.25 -6.54 10.46
C TYR A 6 -8.66 -6.91 11.90
N GLY A 7 -9.82 -6.45 12.37
CA GLY A 7 -10.34 -6.75 13.71
C GLY A 7 -9.61 -6.04 14.84
N LEU A 8 -8.80 -5.03 14.54
CA LEU A 8 -7.99 -4.32 15.52
C LEU A 8 -8.56 -2.92 15.79
N ARG A 9 -8.72 -2.58 17.07
CA ARG A 9 -9.15 -1.26 17.52
C ARG A 9 -7.94 -0.48 18.07
N PRO A 10 -7.52 0.62 17.41
CA PRO A 10 -6.47 1.48 17.97
C PRO A 10 -6.95 2.13 19.27
N VAL A 11 -6.11 2.10 20.31
CA VAL A 11 -6.36 2.74 21.62
C VAL A 11 -5.29 3.77 21.99
N ASP A 12 -4.09 3.63 21.43
CA ASP A 12 -3.00 4.60 21.47
C ASP A 12 -2.41 4.69 20.06
N VAL A 13 -2.09 5.90 19.61
CA VAL A 13 -1.52 6.15 18.28
C VAL A 13 -0.32 7.07 18.44
N ARG A 14 0.85 6.59 18.02
CA ARG A 14 2.10 7.37 18.01
C ARG A 14 2.64 7.48 16.60
N VAL A 15 3.06 8.67 16.20
CA VAL A 15 3.52 8.97 14.83
C VAL A 15 4.88 9.64 14.90
N GLY A 16 5.90 9.02 14.30
CA GLY A 16 7.21 9.63 14.12
C GLY A 16 7.21 10.64 12.98
N MET A 17 7.75 11.82 13.21
CA MET A 17 7.82 12.85 12.16
C MET A 17 8.96 13.83 12.37
N ALA A 18 9.68 14.18 11.30
CA ALA A 18 10.73 15.18 11.37
C ALA A 18 10.15 16.61 11.29
N THR A 19 9.86 17.21 12.46
CA THR A 19 9.23 18.55 12.58
C THR A 19 10.21 19.67 12.95
N ARG A 20 11.49 19.32 13.12
CA ARG A 20 12.60 20.22 13.51
C ARG A 20 13.69 20.21 12.44
N VAL A 21 14.57 21.21 12.46
CA VAL A 21 15.79 21.28 11.65
C VAL A 21 16.96 21.61 12.58
N LEU A 22 18.12 20.97 12.39
CA LEU A 22 19.31 21.24 13.22
C LEU A 22 20.08 22.48 12.79
N GLN A 23 19.95 22.88 11.52
CA GLN A 23 20.70 23.98 10.92
C GLN A 23 19.82 25.22 10.81
N GLU A 24 20.33 26.39 11.21
CA GLU A 24 19.59 27.67 11.11
C GLU A 24 19.34 28.08 9.65
N LYS A 25 20.23 27.70 8.73
CA LYS A 25 20.09 27.89 7.29
C LYS A 25 19.93 26.52 6.64
N CYS A 26 18.85 26.33 5.90
CA CYS A 26 18.59 25.12 5.13
C CYS A 26 18.05 25.51 3.75
N SER A 27 18.16 24.61 2.78
CA SER A 27 17.59 24.86 1.45
C SER A 27 16.07 25.01 1.46
N ASN A 28 15.54 25.62 0.39
CA ASN A 28 14.10 25.72 0.16
C ASN A 28 13.41 24.34 0.16
N GLN A 29 14.12 23.28 -0.23
CA GLN A 29 13.61 21.92 -0.22
C GLN A 29 13.39 21.44 1.22
N VAL A 30 14.39 21.58 2.09
CA VAL A 30 14.27 21.22 3.51
C VAL A 30 13.20 22.06 4.20
N HIS A 31 13.19 23.39 3.96
CA HIS A 31 12.20 24.28 4.55
C HIS A 31 10.76 23.89 4.16
N SER A 32 10.58 23.50 2.90
CA SER A 32 9.31 23.03 2.39
C SER A 32 8.86 21.70 3.03
N MET A 33 9.76 20.71 3.10
CA MET A 33 9.47 19.42 3.76
C MET A 33 9.10 19.64 5.23
N LEU A 34 9.82 20.53 5.92
CA LEU A 34 9.55 20.90 7.30
C LEU A 34 8.16 21.51 7.47
N GLY A 35 7.74 22.39 6.56
CA GLY A 35 6.38 22.95 6.55
C GLY A 35 5.31 21.86 6.43
N ARG A 36 5.46 20.96 5.46
CA ARG A 36 4.54 19.82 5.26
C ARG A 36 4.50 18.90 6.48
N ASN A 37 5.65 18.55 7.04
CA ASN A 37 5.75 17.72 8.23
C ASN A 37 5.08 18.39 9.43
N ARG A 38 5.24 19.70 9.62
CA ARG A 38 4.56 20.41 10.72
C ARG A 38 3.05 20.44 10.56
N GLU A 39 2.55 20.70 9.34
CA GLU A 39 1.12 20.66 9.04
C GLU A 39 0.53 19.27 9.32
N LEU A 40 1.20 18.20 8.87
CA LEU A 40 0.77 16.83 9.12
C LEU A 40 0.84 16.43 10.60
N ALA A 41 1.92 16.80 11.30
CA ALA A 41 2.06 16.56 12.74
C ALA A 41 0.90 17.20 13.52
N GLU A 42 0.53 18.43 13.17
CA GLU A 42 -0.58 19.12 13.81
C GLU A 42 -1.92 18.42 13.55
N GLN A 43 -2.18 17.97 12.32
CA GLN A 43 -3.37 17.17 12.00
C GLN A 43 -3.43 15.88 12.85
N TYR A 44 -2.30 15.19 13.03
CA TYR A 44 -2.25 13.99 13.88
C TYR A 44 -2.52 14.31 15.35
N ARG A 45 -1.97 15.40 15.89
CA ARG A 45 -2.25 15.84 17.26
C ARG A 45 -3.72 16.17 17.47
N GLN A 46 -4.34 16.87 16.51
CA GLN A 46 -5.78 17.16 16.55
C GLN A 46 -6.63 15.89 16.49
N GLY A 47 -6.13 14.84 15.82
CA GLY A 47 -6.71 13.49 15.83
C GLY A 47 -6.43 12.68 17.11
N GLY A 48 -5.77 13.25 18.11
CA GLY A 48 -5.45 12.60 19.38
C GLY A 48 -4.19 11.72 19.38
N ALA A 49 -3.39 11.75 18.31
CA ALA A 49 -2.14 10.99 18.26
C ALA A 49 -0.99 11.73 18.95
N GLN A 50 -0.06 10.98 19.53
CA GLN A 50 1.20 11.50 20.04
C GLN A 50 2.23 11.60 18.92
N VAL A 51 2.74 12.79 18.64
CA VAL A 51 3.79 12.99 17.64
C VAL A 51 5.17 12.87 18.31
N LEU A 52 6.01 11.98 17.78
CA LEU A 52 7.40 11.77 18.18
C LEU A 52 8.30 12.60 17.25
N GLU A 53 8.83 13.70 17.77
CA GLU A 53 9.45 14.73 16.95
C GLU A 53 10.93 14.46 16.66
N GLY A 54 11.23 14.01 15.45
CA GLY A 54 12.59 13.94 14.91
C GLY A 54 13.07 15.27 14.35
N TYR A 55 14.11 15.22 13.51
CA TYR A 55 14.61 16.40 12.79
C TYR A 55 15.06 16.07 11.36
N LEU A 56 15.00 17.07 10.48
CA LEU A 56 15.57 17.03 9.14
C LEU A 56 17.01 17.53 9.18
N VAL A 57 17.87 16.85 8.43
CA VAL A 57 19.24 17.30 8.12
C VAL A 57 19.44 17.36 6.62
N GLU A 58 20.18 18.38 6.18
CA GLU A 58 20.57 18.51 4.79
C GLU A 58 21.89 17.75 4.55
N ARG A 59 21.88 16.81 3.60
CA ARG A 59 23.07 16.07 3.15
C ARG A 59 23.33 16.33 1.67
N ALA A 60 24.51 15.97 1.18
CA ALA A 60 24.89 16.12 -0.22
C ALA A 60 23.93 15.40 -1.20
N LYS A 61 23.22 14.35 -0.74
CA LYS A 61 22.24 13.59 -1.53
C LYS A 61 20.80 14.08 -1.36
N GLY A 62 20.58 15.13 -0.56
CA GLY A 62 19.26 15.68 -0.27
C GLY A 62 18.91 15.68 1.22
N PRO A 63 17.66 16.08 1.55
CA PRO A 63 17.14 16.04 2.91
C PRO A 63 17.06 14.61 3.44
N GLU A 64 17.39 14.43 4.72
CA GLU A 64 17.33 13.15 5.41
C GLU A 64 16.64 13.32 6.77
N GLU A 65 15.72 12.42 7.10
CA GLU A 65 15.10 12.35 8.42
C GLU A 65 16.02 11.66 9.42
N LYS A 66 16.07 12.17 10.65
CA LYS A 66 16.87 11.61 11.74
C LYS A 66 16.07 11.57 13.02
N GLN A 67 16.46 10.63 13.89
CA GLN A 67 15.79 10.26 15.15
C GLN A 67 14.40 9.65 15.02
N VAL A 68 13.68 9.82 13.90
CA VAL A 68 12.32 9.31 13.73
C VAL A 68 12.26 7.80 14.01
N ASP A 69 13.12 7.01 13.36
CA ASP A 69 13.13 5.55 13.53
C ASP A 69 13.49 5.13 14.95
N VAL A 70 14.50 5.78 15.54
CA VAL A 70 14.93 5.53 16.92
C VAL A 70 13.80 5.86 17.91
N LEU A 71 13.11 6.99 17.74
CA LEU A 71 12.00 7.39 18.60
C LEU A 71 10.83 6.42 18.49
N CYS A 72 10.49 5.99 17.28
CA CYS A 72 9.46 4.99 17.06
C CYS A 72 9.85 3.64 17.66
N ALA A 73 11.11 3.21 17.54
CA ALA A 73 11.60 1.96 18.14
C ALA A 73 11.56 2.02 19.68
N LEU A 74 11.95 3.14 20.29
CA LEU A 74 11.81 3.37 21.72
C LEU A 74 10.35 3.37 22.16
N ALA A 75 9.45 3.93 21.36
CA ALA A 75 8.02 3.91 21.65
C ALA A 75 7.43 2.49 21.65
N VAL A 76 7.90 1.59 20.76
CA VAL A 76 7.52 0.17 20.79
C VAL A 76 7.94 -0.47 22.11
N ALA A 77 9.18 -0.23 22.56
CA ALA A 77 9.69 -0.77 23.81
C ALA A 77 8.90 -0.24 25.03
N ASP A 78 8.65 1.07 25.10
CA ASP A 78 7.84 1.72 26.14
C ASP A 78 6.42 1.16 26.20
N ILE A 79 5.76 1.00 25.04
CA ILE A 79 4.41 0.42 24.99
C ILE A 79 4.43 -1.04 25.45
N ALA A 80 5.45 -1.83 25.06
CA ALA A 80 5.55 -3.23 25.47
C ALA A 80 5.67 -3.36 26.99
N ASP A 81 6.50 -2.54 27.65
CA ASP A 81 6.61 -2.49 29.10
C ASP A 81 5.26 -2.15 29.75
N ARG A 82 4.59 -1.12 29.23
CA ARG A 82 3.29 -0.69 29.77
C ARG A 82 2.20 -1.75 29.62
N ILE A 83 2.18 -2.50 28.53
CA ILE A 83 1.26 -3.63 28.32
C ILE A 83 1.58 -4.76 29.30
N GLN A 84 2.86 -5.13 29.44
CA GLN A 84 3.30 -6.20 30.33
C GLN A 84 2.92 -5.91 31.79
N ASP A 85 3.10 -4.67 32.23
CA ASP A 85 2.80 -4.24 33.60
C ASP A 85 1.30 -3.95 33.82
N GLY A 86 0.46 -4.13 32.80
CA GLY A 86 -1.00 -3.93 32.88
C GLY A 86 -1.44 -2.47 32.95
N SER A 87 -0.55 -1.53 32.67
CA SER A 87 -0.82 -0.08 32.73
C SER A 87 -1.37 0.50 31.41
N ALA A 88 -1.40 -0.29 30.34
CA ALA A 88 -1.99 0.08 29.05
C ALA A 88 -3.24 -0.76 28.73
N GLU A 89 -4.24 -0.15 28.08
CA GLU A 89 -5.41 -0.87 27.54
C GLU A 89 -5.03 -1.76 26.35
N ALA A 90 -3.95 -1.41 25.65
CA ALA A 90 -3.48 -2.14 24.47
C ALA A 90 -3.11 -3.59 24.82
N ARG A 91 -3.35 -4.50 23.88
CA ARG A 91 -3.01 -5.94 24.02
C ARG A 91 -1.95 -6.41 23.03
N CYS A 92 -1.63 -5.58 22.05
CA CYS A 92 -0.63 -5.82 21.03
C CYS A 92 -0.19 -4.48 20.45
N ILE A 93 0.92 -4.49 19.73
CA ILE A 93 1.46 -3.33 19.03
C ILE A 93 1.33 -3.58 17.53
N VAL A 94 0.95 -2.56 16.76
CA VAL A 94 0.99 -2.60 15.30
C VAL A 94 1.91 -1.49 14.83
N THR A 95 2.93 -1.85 14.05
CA THR A 95 3.89 -0.89 13.50
C THR A 95 3.65 -0.73 12.01
N LEU A 96 3.30 0.50 11.59
CA LEU A 96 3.12 0.83 10.18
C LEU A 96 4.46 1.31 9.61
N SER A 97 5.30 0.38 9.16
CA SER A 97 6.62 0.70 8.61
C SER A 97 7.18 -0.41 7.71
N GLU A 98 7.88 0.00 6.65
CA GLU A 98 8.68 -0.89 5.80
C GLU A 98 10.13 -1.04 6.26
N ASP A 99 10.53 -0.36 7.33
CA ASP A 99 11.89 -0.41 7.80
C ASP A 99 12.14 -1.67 8.65
N ALA A 100 13.23 -2.37 8.35
CA ALA A 100 13.67 -3.55 9.07
C ALA A 100 14.45 -3.19 10.35
N ASP A 101 14.87 -1.94 10.52
CA ASP A 101 15.59 -1.46 11.71
C ASP A 101 14.73 -1.49 12.98
N PHE A 102 13.42 -1.73 12.84
CA PHE A 102 12.52 -1.96 13.96
C PHE A 102 12.55 -3.39 14.51
N VAL A 103 13.16 -4.37 13.82
CA VAL A 103 13.19 -5.78 14.28
C VAL A 103 13.70 -5.92 15.72
N PRO A 104 14.79 -5.23 16.16
CA PRO A 104 15.25 -5.32 17.54
C PRO A 104 14.21 -4.89 18.59
N SER A 105 13.34 -3.91 18.28
CA SER A 105 12.28 -3.51 19.22
C SER A 105 11.11 -4.51 19.23
N TYR A 106 10.89 -5.23 18.13
CA TYR A 106 9.92 -6.34 18.06
C TYR A 106 10.40 -7.52 18.92
N ASP A 107 11.68 -7.86 18.81
CA ASP A 107 12.30 -8.91 19.63
C ASP A 107 12.22 -8.56 21.12
N PHE A 108 12.53 -7.31 21.49
CA PHE A 108 12.37 -6.83 22.86
C PHE A 108 10.92 -6.99 23.36
N ALA A 109 9.93 -6.54 22.59
CA ALA A 109 8.52 -6.68 22.95
C ALA A 109 8.11 -8.17 23.11
N ALA A 110 8.63 -9.04 22.24
CA ALA A 110 8.42 -10.48 22.35
C ALA A 110 9.01 -11.07 23.64
N THR A 111 10.17 -10.59 24.12
CA THR A 111 10.71 -10.99 25.44
C THR A 111 9.79 -10.60 26.61
N ARG A 112 8.94 -9.58 26.42
CA ARG A 112 7.91 -9.16 27.38
C ARG A 112 6.57 -9.87 27.19
N GLY A 113 6.48 -10.81 26.24
CA GLY A 113 5.25 -11.53 25.91
C GLY A 113 4.23 -10.69 25.14
N VAL A 114 4.65 -9.58 24.52
CA VAL A 114 3.77 -8.67 23.78
C VAL A 114 3.92 -8.92 22.28
N SER A 115 2.81 -9.26 21.60
CA SER A 115 2.80 -9.43 20.14
C SER A 115 2.95 -8.08 19.43
N VAL A 116 3.88 -8.01 18.48
CA VAL A 116 4.05 -6.86 17.58
C VAL A 116 3.79 -7.31 16.14
N TYR A 117 2.85 -6.66 15.47
CA TYR A 117 2.53 -6.92 14.07
C TYR A 117 3.16 -5.84 13.20
N ALA A 118 4.14 -6.23 12.39
CA ALA A 118 4.67 -5.35 11.33
C ALA A 118 3.63 -5.24 10.22
N ALA A 119 3.20 -4.02 9.90
CA ALA A 119 2.15 -3.76 8.96
C ALA A 119 2.65 -2.87 7.81
N SER A 120 2.46 -3.33 6.56
CA SER A 120 2.73 -2.56 5.35
C SER A 120 1.93 -3.08 4.17
N VAL A 121 1.96 -2.37 3.04
CA VAL A 121 1.44 -2.80 1.74
C VAL A 121 2.32 -3.81 1.02
N ASP A 122 3.60 -3.88 1.36
CA ASP A 122 4.55 -4.76 0.71
C ASP A 122 5.64 -5.24 1.68
N ARG A 123 6.26 -6.38 1.31
CA ARG A 123 7.47 -6.99 1.87
C ARG A 123 7.53 -7.35 3.35
N VAL A 124 6.62 -6.87 4.21
CA VAL A 124 6.63 -7.22 5.64
C VAL A 124 6.52 -8.73 5.87
N HIS A 125 5.75 -9.42 5.02
CA HIS A 125 5.63 -10.88 5.02
C HIS A 125 6.87 -11.60 4.46
N GLU A 126 7.77 -10.93 3.75
CA GLU A 126 8.99 -11.56 3.20
C GLU A 126 10.15 -11.56 4.21
N ARG A 127 9.97 -10.83 5.31
CA ARG A 127 10.91 -10.82 6.42
C ARG A 127 10.70 -12.09 7.24
N SER A 128 11.76 -12.55 7.91
CA SER A 128 11.69 -13.64 8.91
C SER A 128 10.97 -13.19 10.20
N LEU A 129 9.80 -12.57 10.06
CA LEU A 129 8.95 -12.07 11.14
C LEU A 129 7.86 -13.10 11.45
N THR A 130 7.60 -13.29 12.74
CA THR A 130 6.55 -14.21 13.21
C THR A 130 5.15 -13.60 13.13
N SER A 131 5.05 -12.27 13.08
CA SER A 131 3.77 -11.53 13.14
C SER A 131 3.75 -10.37 12.17
N TRP A 132 2.85 -10.43 11.19
CA TRP A 132 2.74 -9.39 10.15
C TRP A 132 1.30 -9.20 9.66
N ILE A 133 1.04 -8.01 9.11
CA ILE A 133 -0.22 -7.61 8.48
C ILE A 133 0.10 -6.97 7.12
N LEU A 134 -0.43 -7.54 6.05
CA LEU A 134 -0.32 -7.02 4.71
C LEU A 134 -1.57 -6.18 4.39
N LEU A 135 -1.38 -4.88 4.24
CA LEU A 135 -2.43 -3.89 4.07
C LEU A 135 -2.92 -3.84 2.62
N ASP A 136 -4.22 -4.06 2.41
CA ASP A 136 -4.89 -3.75 1.15
C ASP A 136 -4.94 -2.23 0.86
N GLU A 137 -5.20 -1.84 -0.40
CA GLU A 137 -5.23 -0.41 -0.77
C GLU A 137 -6.32 0.39 -0.06
N VAL A 138 -7.39 -0.27 0.36
CA VAL A 138 -8.50 0.41 1.04
C VAL A 138 -8.06 0.79 2.45
N ALA A 139 -7.39 -0.12 3.16
CA ALA A 139 -6.76 0.16 4.45
C ALA A 139 -5.71 1.27 4.31
N MET A 140 -4.93 1.29 3.24
CA MET A 140 -3.98 2.38 3.01
C MET A 140 -4.65 3.73 2.77
N ALA A 141 -5.69 3.76 1.94
CA ALA A 141 -6.43 4.99 1.68
C ALA A 141 -7.04 5.59 2.96
N ASP A 142 -7.34 4.75 3.96
CA ASP A 142 -7.84 5.13 5.29
C ASP A 142 -6.72 5.67 6.23
N ILE A 143 -5.44 5.38 5.98
CA ILE A 143 -4.29 5.83 6.78
C ILE A 143 -3.60 7.05 6.15
N THR A 144 -3.60 7.13 4.81
CA THR A 144 -3.01 8.24 4.08
C THR A 144 -3.94 9.46 4.11
N PRO A 145 -3.42 10.67 4.38
CA PRO A 145 -4.20 11.90 4.31
C PRO A 145 -4.92 12.07 2.97
N PRO A 146 -6.07 12.78 2.93
CA PRO A 146 -6.79 13.08 1.69
C PRO A 146 -5.93 13.78 0.64
N GLY A 147 -5.67 13.10 -0.48
CA GLY A 147 -5.00 13.69 -1.66
C GLY A 147 -5.93 14.22 -2.74
N GLY A 148 -7.24 13.97 -2.65
CA GLY A 148 -8.23 14.35 -3.67
C GLY A 148 -9.48 13.45 -3.65
N ARG A 149 -10.29 13.53 -4.73
CA ARG A 149 -11.56 12.79 -4.89
C ARG A 149 -11.39 11.27 -4.93
N PHE A 150 -10.38 10.76 -5.64
CA PHE A 150 -10.09 9.33 -5.78
C PHE A 150 -8.80 8.98 -5.03
N ARG A 151 -8.69 7.73 -4.56
CA ARG A 151 -7.49 7.21 -3.87
C ARG A 151 -7.27 5.74 -4.20
N GLY A 152 -6.01 5.29 -4.05
CA GLY A 152 -5.63 3.88 -4.19
C GLY A 152 -6.20 3.27 -5.47
N LYS A 153 -6.98 2.20 -5.30
CA LYS A 153 -7.62 1.43 -6.38
C LYS A 153 -8.45 2.27 -7.33
N GLU A 154 -9.28 3.19 -6.81
CA GLU A 154 -10.15 4.03 -7.65
C GLU A 154 -9.34 4.96 -8.56
N LEU A 155 -8.25 5.52 -8.03
CA LEU A 155 -7.37 6.40 -8.79
C LEU A 155 -6.61 5.62 -9.86
N ARG A 156 -6.12 4.40 -9.56
CA ARG A 156 -5.51 3.52 -10.57
C ARG A 156 -6.47 3.16 -11.70
N ALA A 157 -7.70 2.78 -11.35
CA ALA A 157 -8.71 2.43 -12.35
C ALA A 157 -9.03 3.62 -13.26
N TRP A 158 -9.08 4.83 -12.68
CA TRP A 158 -9.23 6.05 -13.47
C TRP A 158 -8.03 6.29 -14.40
N ILE A 159 -6.78 6.21 -13.89
CA ILE A 159 -5.57 6.38 -14.72
C ILE A 159 -5.53 5.33 -15.85
N ALA A 160 -5.84 4.07 -15.56
CA ALA A 160 -5.85 2.98 -16.52
C ALA A 160 -6.82 3.25 -17.70
N LYS A 161 -8.05 3.65 -17.39
CA LYS A 161 -9.06 4.00 -18.41
C LYS A 161 -8.62 5.16 -19.28
N VAL A 162 -8.18 6.25 -18.66
CA VAL A 162 -7.72 7.46 -19.38
C VAL A 162 -6.52 7.16 -20.28
N SER A 163 -5.65 6.24 -19.86
CA SER A 163 -4.48 5.86 -20.65
C SER A 163 -4.83 5.10 -21.93
N LEU A 164 -5.98 4.42 -21.98
CA LEU A 164 -6.42 3.62 -23.12
C LEU A 164 -7.49 4.30 -23.99
N GLU A 165 -8.41 5.06 -23.38
CA GLU A 165 -9.56 5.66 -24.07
C GLU A 165 -9.17 6.77 -25.07
N GLY A 166 -7.96 7.32 -24.97
CA GLY A 166 -7.45 8.39 -25.85
C GLY A 166 -8.26 9.69 -25.83
N SER A 167 -9.30 9.76 -25.01
CA SER A 167 -10.08 10.95 -24.68
C SER A 167 -9.26 11.80 -23.72
N GLN A 168 -8.45 12.67 -24.31
CA GLN A 168 -7.52 13.55 -23.63
C GLN A 168 -8.23 14.33 -22.53
N ILE A 169 -7.94 14.02 -21.27
CA ILE A 169 -8.53 14.78 -20.18
C ILE A 169 -7.68 16.03 -19.96
N ALA A 170 -7.99 17.07 -20.73
CA ALA A 170 -7.63 18.44 -20.38
C ALA A 170 -8.05 18.69 -18.93
N GLY A 171 -7.10 19.08 -18.10
CA GLY A 171 -7.31 19.29 -16.68
C GLY A 171 -6.70 20.60 -16.22
N GLN A 172 -7.30 21.19 -15.20
CA GLN A 172 -6.62 22.18 -14.38
C GLN A 172 -5.76 21.43 -13.36
N TRP A 173 -4.46 21.67 -13.41
CA TRP A 173 -3.47 21.07 -12.53
C TRP A 173 -2.82 22.15 -11.68
N ALA A 174 -2.77 21.94 -10.36
CA ALA A 174 -2.05 22.82 -9.45
C ALA A 174 -0.57 22.42 -9.39
N ALA A 175 0.33 23.38 -9.56
CA ALA A 175 1.76 23.17 -9.47
C ALA A 175 2.18 22.90 -8.02
N GLY A 176 2.83 21.76 -7.81
CA GLY A 176 3.41 21.32 -6.56
C GLY A 176 4.90 21.62 -6.51
N TYR A 177 5.69 20.62 -6.17
CA TYR A 177 7.13 20.74 -5.97
C TYR A 177 7.93 20.54 -7.25
N ARG A 178 9.04 21.27 -7.38
CA ARG A 178 9.98 21.11 -8.48
C ARG A 178 11.04 20.06 -8.11
N SER A 179 11.25 19.10 -9.01
CA SER A 179 12.32 18.09 -8.94
C SER A 179 13.12 18.13 -10.24
N GLY A 180 14.31 18.73 -10.18
CA GLY A 180 15.10 19.04 -11.37
C GLY A 180 14.34 19.98 -12.34
N ALA A 181 14.23 19.57 -13.60
CA ALA A 181 13.49 20.31 -14.62
C ALA A 181 11.96 20.13 -14.52
N ALA A 182 11.48 19.05 -13.89
CA ALA A 182 10.07 18.73 -13.81
C ALA A 182 9.40 19.36 -12.59
N VAL A 183 8.11 19.67 -12.74
CA VAL A 183 7.21 20.13 -11.68
C VAL A 183 6.17 19.04 -11.45
N GLU A 184 6.00 18.63 -10.20
CA GLU A 184 4.88 17.80 -9.76
C GLU A 184 3.59 18.60 -9.91
N MET A 185 2.57 17.98 -10.47
CA MET A 185 1.29 18.60 -10.77
C MET A 185 0.20 17.76 -10.13
N VAL A 186 -0.68 18.40 -9.37
CA VAL A 186 -1.76 17.72 -8.65
C VAL A 186 -3.11 18.17 -9.18
N ARG A 187 -3.99 17.21 -9.48
CA ARG A 187 -5.36 17.47 -9.90
C ARG A 187 -6.33 17.29 -8.74
N ASN A 188 -7.47 17.97 -8.78
CA ASN A 188 -8.53 17.87 -7.77
C ASN A 188 -9.06 16.44 -7.52
N ASN A 189 -8.93 15.54 -8.50
CA ASN A 189 -9.31 14.15 -8.34
C ASN A 189 -8.26 13.28 -7.61
N GLY A 190 -7.12 13.87 -7.22
CA GLY A 190 -6.02 13.19 -6.53
C GLY A 190 -4.94 12.65 -7.46
N ALA A 191 -5.12 12.75 -8.78
CA ALA A 191 -4.08 12.35 -9.72
C ALA A 191 -2.85 13.24 -9.59
N VAL A 192 -1.68 12.61 -9.57
CA VAL A 192 -0.38 13.26 -9.60
C VAL A 192 0.25 13.00 -10.96
N GLY A 193 0.87 14.04 -11.51
CA GLY A 193 1.65 13.93 -12.72
C GLY A 193 2.89 14.80 -12.69
N SER A 194 3.74 14.65 -13.70
CA SER A 194 4.92 15.49 -13.88
C SER A 194 4.86 16.23 -15.20
N TRP A 195 5.26 17.49 -15.17
CA TRP A 195 5.34 18.36 -16.33
C TRP A 195 6.69 19.06 -16.38
N VAL A 196 7.31 19.18 -17.55
CA VAL A 196 8.53 19.98 -17.73
C VAL A 196 8.12 21.30 -18.39
N PRO A 197 8.02 22.41 -17.62
CA PRO A 197 7.56 23.67 -18.16
C PRO A 197 8.66 24.35 -18.98
N GLY A 198 8.27 24.96 -20.10
CA GLY A 198 9.12 25.90 -20.85
C GLY A 198 9.23 27.28 -20.20
N ARG A 199 8.61 27.49 -19.04
CA ARG A 199 8.54 28.77 -18.32
C ARG A 199 8.67 28.60 -16.80
N ALA A 200 8.90 29.71 -16.11
CA ALA A 200 8.77 29.74 -14.66
C ALA A 200 7.30 29.51 -14.24
N VAL A 201 7.10 28.73 -13.19
CA VAL A 201 5.79 28.35 -12.65
C VAL A 201 5.88 28.41 -11.14
N ASN A 202 4.94 29.11 -10.52
CA ASN A 202 4.88 29.26 -9.06
C ASN A 202 4.12 28.10 -8.42
N ARG A 203 4.45 27.76 -7.17
CA ARG A 203 3.70 26.76 -6.40
C ARG A 203 2.25 27.21 -6.22
N GLY A 204 1.31 26.29 -6.42
CA GLY A 204 -0.13 26.52 -6.37
C GLY A 204 -0.72 27.12 -7.65
N GLU A 205 0.11 27.53 -8.60
CA GLU A 205 -0.34 28.02 -9.91
C GLU A 205 -1.14 26.92 -10.62
N LYS A 206 -2.30 27.29 -11.16
CA LYS A 206 -3.15 26.37 -11.93
C LYS A 206 -2.81 26.48 -13.41
N VAL A 207 -2.50 25.33 -14.02
CA VAL A 207 -2.11 25.24 -15.43
C VAL A 207 -3.00 24.22 -16.13
N SER A 208 -3.47 24.58 -17.32
CA SER A 208 -4.17 23.66 -18.23
C SER A 208 -3.16 22.72 -18.86
N LEU A 209 -3.25 21.42 -18.58
CA LEU A 209 -2.37 20.41 -19.17
C LEU A 209 -3.17 19.17 -19.58
N TYR A 210 -2.61 18.44 -20.53
CA TYR A 210 -3.09 17.14 -21.00
C TYR A 210 -2.25 16.02 -20.39
N ALA A 211 -2.91 14.93 -20.01
CA ALA A 211 -2.22 13.70 -19.67
C ALA A 211 -1.88 12.97 -20.97
N ASN A 212 -0.60 12.68 -21.19
CA ASN A 212 -0.08 12.09 -22.43
C ASN A 212 0.77 10.83 -22.22
N GLY A 213 0.85 10.36 -20.99
CA GLY A 213 1.66 9.19 -20.66
C GLY A 213 1.49 8.80 -19.21
N VAL A 214 2.09 7.66 -18.89
CA VAL A 214 2.10 7.10 -17.54
C VAL A 214 3.48 6.56 -17.23
N ARG A 215 3.91 6.68 -15.98
CA ARG A 215 5.18 6.15 -15.49
C ARG A 215 5.04 5.70 -14.02
N PRO A 216 5.93 4.85 -13.51
CA PRO A 216 5.98 4.55 -12.08
C PRO A 216 6.21 5.83 -11.26
N ASP A 217 5.61 5.93 -10.08
CA ASP A 217 5.96 6.94 -9.10
C ASP A 217 7.42 6.72 -8.64
N PRO A 218 8.29 7.75 -8.65
CA PRO A 218 9.69 7.60 -8.25
C PRO A 218 9.90 7.14 -6.80
N THR A 219 8.92 7.38 -5.93
CA THR A 219 8.96 7.04 -4.50
C THR A 219 8.20 5.74 -4.20
N ASN A 220 7.28 5.35 -5.08
CA ASN A 220 6.54 4.10 -5.01
C ASN A 220 6.36 3.54 -6.42
N GLU A 221 7.36 2.80 -6.90
CA GLU A 221 7.39 2.26 -8.28
C GLU A 221 6.16 1.41 -8.64
N SER A 222 5.38 1.01 -7.65
CA SER A 222 4.13 0.30 -7.87
C SER A 222 2.94 1.17 -8.25
N PHE A 223 2.96 2.48 -7.95
CA PHE A 223 1.84 3.40 -8.22
C PHE A 223 2.06 4.18 -9.52
N PRO A 224 1.05 4.31 -10.40
CA PRO A 224 1.20 5.07 -11.63
C PRO A 224 1.08 6.59 -11.39
N ASN A 225 2.01 7.35 -11.96
CA ASN A 225 1.93 8.81 -12.12
C ASN A 225 1.77 9.18 -13.60
N LEU A 226 1.06 10.28 -13.84
CA LEU A 226 0.85 10.78 -15.20
C LEU A 226 2.04 11.59 -15.71
N VAL A 227 2.26 11.55 -17.03
CA VAL A 227 3.14 12.48 -17.73
C VAL A 227 2.27 13.52 -18.41
N LEU A 228 2.55 14.80 -18.16
CA LEU A 228 1.71 15.90 -18.61
C LEU A 228 2.43 16.77 -19.64
N ALA A 229 1.66 17.32 -20.58
CA ALA A 229 2.14 18.23 -21.61
C ALA A 229 1.12 19.34 -21.91
N GLU A 230 1.58 20.39 -22.59
CA GLU A 230 0.73 21.51 -23.03
C GLU A 230 -0.08 21.17 -24.28
N GLU A 231 0.44 20.25 -25.10
CA GLU A 231 -0.24 19.69 -26.26
C GLU A 231 -0.73 18.29 -25.94
N PRO A 232 -1.82 17.84 -26.54
CA PRO A 232 -2.31 16.49 -26.30
C PRO A 232 -1.62 15.42 -27.15
N VAL A 233 -1.81 14.13 -26.78
CA VAL A 233 -1.43 12.97 -27.59
C VAL A 233 -2.68 12.31 -28.21
N ASP A 234 -2.60 11.89 -29.47
CA ASP A 234 -3.69 11.20 -30.14
C ASP A 234 -3.76 9.73 -29.72
N GLY A 235 -4.97 9.27 -29.34
CA GLY A 235 -5.23 7.88 -29.02
C GLY A 235 -4.62 7.40 -27.69
N THR A 236 -4.32 6.11 -27.63
CA THR A 236 -3.75 5.46 -26.45
C THR A 236 -2.38 6.05 -26.08
N PHE A 237 -2.11 6.17 -24.77
CA PHE A 237 -0.83 6.66 -24.30
C PHE A 237 0.34 5.81 -24.82
N PRO A 238 1.48 6.41 -25.20
CA PRO A 238 2.60 5.68 -25.78
C PRO A 238 3.11 4.53 -24.89
N GLY A 239 3.02 3.31 -25.41
CA GLY A 239 3.46 2.09 -24.73
C GLY A 239 2.46 1.50 -23.74
N VAL A 240 1.28 2.11 -23.56
CA VAL A 240 0.22 1.52 -22.75
C VAL A 240 -0.57 0.54 -23.63
N VAL A 241 -0.69 -0.69 -23.16
CA VAL A 241 -1.44 -1.75 -23.83
C VAL A 241 -2.39 -2.41 -22.85
N GLU A 242 -3.36 -3.15 -23.39
CA GLU A 242 -4.21 -4.00 -22.58
C GLU A 242 -3.53 -5.34 -22.28
N GLY A 243 -3.81 -5.88 -21.10
CA GLY A 243 -3.44 -7.23 -20.71
C GLY A 243 -4.50 -7.89 -19.85
N THR A 244 -4.27 -9.16 -19.52
CA THR A 244 -5.15 -9.98 -18.68
C THR A 244 -4.37 -10.55 -17.51
N VAL A 245 -4.96 -10.48 -16.32
CA VAL A 245 -4.41 -11.14 -15.14
C VAL A 245 -4.58 -12.64 -15.30
N SER A 246 -3.49 -13.38 -15.37
CA SER A 246 -3.52 -14.84 -15.51
C SER A 246 -3.72 -15.52 -14.16
N TYR A 247 -2.84 -15.26 -13.18
CA TYR A 247 -2.96 -15.74 -11.81
C TYR A 247 -2.06 -14.94 -10.86
N TRP A 248 -2.24 -15.14 -9.55
CA TRP A 248 -1.36 -14.57 -8.53
C TRP A 248 -0.17 -15.49 -8.25
N THR A 249 1.04 -14.95 -8.34
CA THR A 249 2.29 -15.69 -8.03
C THR A 249 2.73 -15.48 -6.58
N HIS A 250 2.27 -14.42 -5.94
CA HIS A 250 2.61 -14.00 -4.58
C HIS A 250 1.48 -13.14 -4.01
N GLN A 251 1.37 -12.95 -2.70
CA GLN A 251 0.43 -11.99 -2.07
C GLN A 251 0.46 -10.56 -2.65
N THR A 252 1.59 -10.12 -3.22
CA THR A 252 1.75 -8.78 -3.81
C THR A 252 2.20 -8.85 -5.28
N ARG A 253 2.06 -10.01 -5.95
CA ARG A 253 2.50 -10.20 -7.33
C ARG A 253 1.47 -10.96 -8.16
N VAL A 254 1.09 -10.37 -9.27
CA VAL A 254 0.25 -10.99 -10.31
C VAL A 254 1.08 -11.26 -11.55
N ARG A 255 0.72 -12.32 -12.27
CA ARG A 255 1.23 -12.59 -13.61
C ARG A 255 0.24 -12.03 -14.63
N VAL A 256 0.71 -11.15 -15.51
CA VAL A 256 -0.10 -10.49 -16.53
C VAL A 256 0.36 -10.97 -17.91
N GLU A 257 -0.61 -11.41 -18.70
CA GLU A 257 -0.43 -11.81 -20.09
C GLU A 257 -0.86 -10.66 -21.00
N LEU A 258 0.00 -10.32 -21.97
CA LEU A 258 -0.26 -9.31 -22.98
C LEU A 258 -0.72 -9.96 -24.28
N GLU A 259 -1.34 -9.15 -25.13
CA GLU A 259 -1.61 -9.53 -26.51
C GLU A 259 -0.29 -9.91 -27.22
N GLY A 260 -0.27 -11.07 -27.88
CA GLY A 260 0.95 -11.66 -28.46
C GLY A 260 1.68 -12.65 -27.55
N GLY A 261 1.13 -13.00 -26.37
CA GLY A 261 1.60 -14.09 -25.52
C GLY A 261 2.81 -13.74 -24.64
N GLN A 262 3.22 -12.47 -24.60
CA GLN A 262 4.22 -12.01 -23.64
C GLN A 262 3.64 -12.07 -22.23
N VAL A 263 4.41 -12.62 -21.29
CA VAL A 263 3.98 -12.73 -19.90
C VAL A 263 5.03 -12.21 -18.94
N PHE A 264 4.60 -11.45 -17.93
CA PHE A 264 5.49 -10.92 -16.90
C PHE A 264 4.81 -10.91 -15.53
N ALA A 265 5.62 -10.82 -14.47
CA ALA A 265 5.15 -10.63 -13.11
C ALA A 265 5.19 -9.13 -12.77
N SER A 266 4.09 -8.59 -12.24
CA SER A 266 4.00 -7.21 -11.78
C SER A 266 3.65 -7.16 -10.31
N TRP A 267 4.11 -6.10 -9.64
CA TRP A 267 3.53 -5.71 -8.36
C TRP A 267 2.04 -5.46 -8.51
N ALA A 268 1.27 -5.93 -7.53
CA ALA A 268 -0.14 -5.62 -7.36
C ALA A 268 -0.46 -5.56 -5.86
N PRO A 269 -1.33 -4.63 -5.42
CA PRO A 269 -1.74 -4.60 -4.04
C PRO A 269 -2.61 -5.83 -3.73
N PRO A 270 -2.48 -6.42 -2.53
CA PRO A 270 -3.08 -7.72 -2.22
C PRO A 270 -4.57 -7.82 -2.56
N GLY A 271 -4.92 -8.83 -3.35
CA GLY A 271 -6.30 -9.13 -3.75
C GLY A 271 -7.03 -8.01 -4.49
N SER A 272 -6.30 -7.10 -5.12
CA SER A 272 -6.91 -6.04 -5.93
C SER A 272 -7.45 -6.54 -7.27
N TYR A 273 -6.97 -7.71 -7.72
CA TYR A 273 -7.25 -8.29 -9.03
C TYR A 273 -7.64 -9.77 -8.93
N LEU A 274 -8.36 -10.27 -9.93
CA LEU A 274 -8.68 -11.69 -10.08
C LEU A 274 -8.24 -12.22 -11.45
N PRO A 275 -7.96 -13.54 -11.58
CA PRO A 275 -7.74 -14.18 -12.88
C PRO A 275 -8.82 -13.84 -13.90
N GLY A 276 -8.42 -13.62 -15.15
CA GLY A 276 -9.28 -13.21 -16.27
C GLY A 276 -9.57 -11.71 -16.35
N GLN A 277 -9.21 -10.92 -15.34
CA GLN A 277 -9.51 -9.49 -15.33
C GLN A 277 -8.64 -8.69 -16.30
N ARG A 278 -9.28 -7.80 -17.07
CA ARG A 278 -8.62 -6.86 -17.99
C ARG A 278 -7.96 -5.69 -17.25
N VAL A 279 -6.73 -5.39 -17.63
CA VAL A 279 -5.89 -4.37 -17.00
C VAL A 279 -5.12 -3.54 -18.03
N ALA A 280 -4.75 -2.32 -17.68
CA ALA A 280 -3.80 -1.51 -18.45
C ALA A 280 -2.37 -1.76 -17.95
N VAL A 281 -1.44 -1.90 -18.90
CA VAL A 281 -0.01 -2.14 -18.65
C VAL A 281 0.80 -1.12 -19.41
N GLN A 282 1.75 -0.47 -18.74
CA GLN A 282 2.76 0.33 -19.42
C GLN A 282 3.96 -0.53 -19.76
N THR A 283 4.29 -0.62 -21.04
CA THR A 283 5.39 -1.45 -21.58
C THR A 283 6.58 -0.62 -22.01
N SER A 284 6.40 0.69 -22.22
CA SER A 284 7.51 1.59 -22.53
C SER A 284 8.29 1.92 -21.24
N GLY A 285 9.55 1.50 -21.19
CA GLY A 285 10.42 1.65 -20.02
C GLY A 285 11.42 0.51 -19.87
N SER A 286 12.12 0.47 -18.74
CA SER A 286 13.06 -0.62 -18.43
C SER A 286 12.35 -1.93 -18.11
N ARG A 287 11.13 -1.87 -17.58
CA ARG A 287 10.29 -3.03 -17.21
C ARG A 287 8.80 -2.69 -17.38
N PRO A 288 7.98 -3.62 -17.89
CA PRO A 288 6.54 -3.45 -17.87
C PRO A 288 6.01 -3.31 -16.44
N PHE A 289 5.01 -2.45 -16.23
CA PHE A 289 4.34 -2.34 -14.94
C PHE A 289 2.83 -2.15 -15.08
N LEU A 290 2.10 -2.62 -14.07
CA LEU A 290 0.66 -2.56 -14.00
C LEU A 290 0.17 -1.14 -13.67
N VAL A 291 -0.65 -0.55 -14.54
CA VAL A 291 -1.24 0.77 -14.33
C VAL A 291 -2.48 0.64 -13.43
N GLY A 292 -3.43 -0.21 -13.81
CA GLY A 292 -4.67 -0.40 -13.06
C GLY A 292 -5.70 -1.26 -13.78
N GLU A 293 -6.83 -1.48 -13.12
CA GLU A 293 -7.95 -2.25 -13.67
C GLU A 293 -8.78 -1.46 -14.70
N LEU A 294 -9.28 -2.15 -15.72
CA LEU A 294 -10.20 -1.59 -16.71
C LEU A 294 -11.66 -1.92 -16.38
N GLU A 295 -11.85 -3.02 -15.67
CA GLU A 295 -13.15 -3.53 -15.24
C GLU A 295 -13.10 -3.98 -13.79
N LYS A 296 -14.27 -4.14 -13.17
CA LYS A 296 -14.36 -4.66 -11.81
C LYS A 296 -14.00 -6.16 -11.81
N PRO A 297 -13.36 -6.69 -10.75
CA PRO A 297 -13.06 -8.12 -10.66
C PRO A 297 -14.34 -8.96 -10.75
N ALA A 298 -14.35 -9.94 -11.66
CA ALA A 298 -15.40 -10.94 -11.75
C ALA A 298 -15.09 -12.06 -10.75
N VAL A 299 -15.89 -12.13 -9.69
CA VAL A 299 -15.75 -13.17 -8.66
C VAL A 299 -16.14 -14.54 -9.26
N PRO A 300 -15.35 -15.60 -9.08
CA PRO A 300 -15.69 -16.93 -9.55
C PRO A 300 -17.04 -17.39 -8.99
N THR A 301 -17.83 -18.12 -9.80
CA THR A 301 -19.15 -18.63 -9.38
C THR A 301 -19.06 -19.64 -8.22
N SER A 302 -17.91 -20.27 -8.05
CA SER A 302 -17.63 -21.16 -6.92
C SER A 302 -17.50 -20.41 -5.59
N TRP A 303 -17.23 -19.11 -5.59
CA TRP A 303 -17.06 -18.33 -4.37
C TRP A 303 -18.41 -17.96 -3.74
N GLN A 304 -18.65 -18.48 -2.54
CA GLN A 304 -19.86 -18.22 -1.76
C GLN A 304 -19.63 -17.20 -0.62
N GLY A 305 -18.39 -16.75 -0.45
CA GLY A 305 -18.03 -15.78 0.58
C GLY A 305 -18.53 -14.36 0.29
N SER A 306 -18.09 -13.43 1.15
CA SER A 306 -18.44 -12.02 1.01
C SER A 306 -18.11 -11.47 -0.38
N ARG A 307 -18.87 -10.45 -0.83
CA ARG A 307 -18.52 -9.65 -2.02
C ARG A 307 -17.21 -8.88 -1.82
N SER A 308 -16.76 -8.69 -0.57
CA SER A 308 -15.39 -8.27 -0.31
C SER A 308 -14.46 -9.44 -0.61
N LEU A 309 -13.49 -9.24 -1.50
CA LEU A 309 -12.47 -10.26 -1.84
C LEU A 309 -11.67 -10.72 -0.61
N ARG A 310 -11.76 -10.01 0.52
CA ARG A 310 -11.20 -10.39 1.82
C ARG A 310 -12.23 -11.13 2.67
N THR A 311 -11.77 -12.18 3.36
CA THR A 311 -12.54 -12.86 4.40
C THR A 311 -11.66 -13.31 5.59
N LEU A 312 -12.31 -13.76 6.66
CA LEU A 312 -11.67 -14.47 7.77
C LEU A 312 -11.70 -15.97 7.51
N VAL A 313 -10.54 -16.61 7.61
CA VAL A 313 -10.38 -18.05 7.39
C VAL A 313 -9.85 -18.70 8.66
N GLN A 314 -10.54 -19.73 9.14
CA GLN A 314 -10.02 -20.61 10.17
C GLN A 314 -9.31 -21.80 9.52
N VAL A 315 -8.06 -22.08 9.91
CA VAL A 315 -7.30 -23.23 9.43
C VAL A 315 -7.89 -24.52 10.03
N VAL A 316 -8.29 -25.46 9.17
CA VAL A 316 -8.92 -26.72 9.59
C VAL A 316 -7.93 -27.87 9.57
N ARG A 317 -7.15 -28.01 8.49
CA ARG A 317 -6.20 -29.12 8.32
C ARG A 317 -5.08 -28.76 7.35
N SER A 318 -3.94 -29.44 7.51
CA SER A 318 -2.87 -29.37 6.52
C SER A 318 -3.29 -30.05 5.21
N ALA A 319 -2.89 -29.47 4.08
CA ALA A 319 -3.12 -30.02 2.74
C ALA A 319 -1.79 -30.23 1.97
N GLY A 320 -0.67 -30.24 2.71
CA GLY A 320 0.68 -30.39 2.17
C GLY A 320 1.64 -29.27 2.58
N PRO A 321 2.83 -29.21 1.96
CA PRO A 321 3.86 -28.23 2.32
C PRO A 321 3.51 -26.80 1.89
N ALA A 322 2.72 -26.63 0.82
CA ALA A 322 2.42 -25.31 0.26
C ALA A 322 1.01 -24.79 0.60
N TRP A 323 0.10 -25.66 1.07
CA TRP A 323 -1.32 -25.35 1.23
C TRP A 323 -1.89 -25.93 2.52
N VAL A 324 -2.88 -25.24 3.08
CA VAL A 324 -3.79 -25.75 4.10
C VAL A 324 -5.22 -25.62 3.63
N ILE A 325 -6.11 -26.46 4.17
CA ILE A 325 -7.54 -26.27 4.01
C ILE A 325 -8.04 -25.41 5.17
N GLY A 326 -8.69 -24.32 4.82
CA GLY A 326 -9.38 -23.45 5.74
C GLY A 326 -10.89 -23.50 5.57
N ARG A 327 -11.60 -22.88 6.50
CA ARG A 327 -13.03 -22.61 6.44
C ARG A 327 -13.24 -21.11 6.49
N ASP A 328 -13.91 -20.56 5.47
CA ASP A 328 -14.39 -19.19 5.50
C ASP A 328 -15.41 -19.04 6.64
N LEU A 329 -15.14 -18.15 7.60
CA LEU A 329 -16.01 -17.95 8.76
C LEU A 329 -17.33 -17.26 8.40
N ALA A 330 -17.41 -16.57 7.27
CA ALA A 330 -18.63 -15.90 6.84
C ALA A 330 -19.62 -16.87 6.17
N SER A 331 -19.15 -17.70 5.23
CA SER A 331 -20.01 -18.61 4.45
C SER A 331 -19.99 -20.06 4.94
N GLY A 332 -18.98 -20.46 5.72
CA GLY A 332 -18.70 -21.85 6.05
C GLY A 332 -18.04 -22.65 4.93
N GLN A 333 -17.75 -22.04 3.78
CA GLN A 333 -17.13 -22.69 2.63
C GLN A 333 -15.71 -23.18 2.95
N GLU A 334 -15.36 -24.39 2.49
CA GLU A 334 -13.96 -24.83 2.49
C GLU A 334 -13.16 -24.14 1.41
N VAL A 335 -11.93 -23.74 1.76
CA VAL A 335 -11.05 -22.99 0.88
C VAL A 335 -9.62 -23.51 0.95
N ALA A 336 -8.85 -23.35 -0.12
CA ALA A 336 -7.41 -23.62 -0.09
C ALA A 336 -6.66 -22.33 0.24
N LEU A 337 -5.94 -22.32 1.36
CA LEU A 337 -5.14 -21.19 1.83
C LEU A 337 -3.66 -21.51 1.66
N ALA A 338 -2.92 -20.62 1.00
CA ALA A 338 -1.49 -20.84 0.80
C ALA A 338 -0.69 -20.64 2.10
N ARG A 339 0.33 -21.46 2.32
CA ARG A 339 1.28 -21.38 3.46
C ARG A 339 2.42 -20.38 3.22
N LYS A 340 2.24 -19.43 2.30
CA LYS A 340 3.34 -18.60 1.81
C LYS A 340 3.76 -17.56 2.85
N ASN A 341 4.97 -17.71 3.38
CA ASN A 341 5.55 -16.87 4.43
C ASN A 341 4.75 -16.82 5.74
N TYR A 342 4.05 -17.90 6.03
CA TYR A 342 3.27 -18.11 7.23
C TYR A 342 3.22 -19.60 7.52
N GLU A 343 3.44 -19.99 8.78
CA GLU A 343 3.31 -21.37 9.24
C GLU A 343 1.96 -21.56 9.96
N PRO A 344 0.88 -21.93 9.24
CA PRO A 344 -0.42 -22.12 9.86
C PRO A 344 -0.47 -23.32 10.81
N ALA A 345 -1.07 -23.09 11.97
CA ALA A 345 -1.53 -24.13 12.88
C ALA A 345 -3.04 -24.36 12.73
N VAL A 346 -3.50 -25.59 13.00
CA VAL A 346 -4.94 -25.89 13.04
C VAL A 346 -5.61 -25.05 14.13
N GLY A 347 -6.72 -24.40 13.77
CA GLY A 347 -7.45 -23.48 14.65
C GLY A 347 -7.04 -22.02 14.50
N ASP A 348 -5.93 -21.71 13.83
CA ASP A 348 -5.53 -20.33 13.54
C ASP A 348 -6.62 -19.61 12.73
N ILE A 349 -6.81 -18.32 13.03
CA ILE A 349 -7.70 -17.43 12.29
C ILE A 349 -6.85 -16.36 11.62
N VAL A 350 -6.98 -16.24 10.31
CA VAL A 350 -6.27 -15.23 9.51
C VAL A 350 -7.23 -14.44 8.65
N TYR A 351 -6.87 -13.19 8.36
CA TYR A 351 -7.46 -12.50 7.22
C TYR A 351 -6.80 -13.03 5.96
N ALA A 352 -7.61 -13.34 4.95
CA ALA A 352 -7.14 -13.83 3.68
C ALA A 352 -7.90 -13.16 2.53
N VAL A 353 -7.31 -13.20 1.34
CA VAL A 353 -7.89 -12.58 0.15
C VAL A 353 -7.99 -13.59 -0.98
N LEU A 354 -9.13 -13.57 -1.67
CA LEU A 354 -9.42 -14.41 -2.82
C LEU A 354 -8.47 -14.05 -3.96
N VAL A 355 -7.80 -15.06 -4.48
CA VAL A 355 -6.85 -14.93 -5.61
C VAL A 355 -7.26 -15.75 -6.83
N GLY A 356 -8.45 -16.37 -6.77
CA GLY A 356 -9.10 -17.09 -7.86
C GLY A 356 -9.18 -18.59 -7.62
N GLU A 357 -9.36 -19.34 -8.70
CA GLU A 357 -9.31 -20.80 -8.70
C GLU A 357 -7.92 -21.23 -9.17
N HIS A 358 -7.26 -22.09 -8.39
CA HIS A 358 -5.94 -22.61 -8.76
C HIS A 358 -6.14 -23.86 -9.63
N PRO A 359 -5.37 -24.07 -10.71
CA PRO A 359 -5.59 -25.19 -11.63
C PRO A 359 -5.57 -26.58 -10.99
N THR A 360 -4.97 -26.71 -9.82
CA THR A 360 -4.85 -27.98 -9.09
C THR A 360 -5.85 -28.14 -7.94
N TRP A 361 -6.66 -27.13 -7.64
CA TRP A 361 -7.60 -27.14 -6.52
C TRP A 361 -9.01 -26.88 -7.05
N GLU A 362 -9.95 -27.74 -6.68
CA GLU A 362 -11.38 -27.51 -6.94
C GLU A 362 -11.98 -26.46 -5.98
N LEU A 363 -11.22 -26.08 -4.96
CA LEU A 363 -11.60 -25.08 -3.96
C LEU A 363 -11.16 -23.67 -4.40
N PRO A 364 -11.92 -22.62 -4.04
CA PRO A 364 -11.42 -21.26 -4.12
C PRO A 364 -10.10 -21.11 -3.37
N THR A 365 -9.15 -20.38 -3.96
CA THR A 365 -7.82 -20.20 -3.41
C THR A 365 -7.62 -18.82 -2.84
N LEU A 366 -6.96 -18.76 -1.69
CA LEU A 366 -6.72 -17.52 -0.97
C LEU A 366 -5.24 -17.39 -0.57
N PHE A 367 -4.83 -16.13 -0.47
CA PHE A 367 -3.57 -15.75 0.17
C PHE A 367 -3.83 -15.12 1.54
N PRO A 368 -3.02 -15.46 2.56
CA PRO A 368 -3.11 -14.79 3.85
C PRO A 368 -2.66 -13.32 3.71
N LEU A 369 -3.43 -12.42 4.31
CA LEU A 369 -3.07 -11.02 4.55
C LEU A 369 -2.53 -10.81 5.96
N THR A 370 -2.65 -11.79 6.86
CA THR A 370 -2.05 -11.71 8.19
C THR A 370 -1.46 -13.07 8.55
N THR A 371 -0.53 -13.07 9.51
CA THR A 371 -0.32 -14.27 10.32
C THR A 371 -1.49 -14.49 11.28
N SER A 372 -1.47 -15.58 12.05
CA SER A 372 -2.47 -15.85 13.09
C SER A 372 -2.54 -14.64 14.02
N LEU A 373 -3.70 -13.96 14.03
CA LEU A 373 -3.97 -12.93 15.01
C LEU A 373 -4.22 -13.68 16.33
N GLN A 374 -3.19 -13.80 17.17
CA GLN A 374 -3.19 -14.63 18.40
C GLN A 374 -4.29 -14.25 19.41
N GLN A 375 -5.03 -13.18 19.18
CA GLN A 375 -6.26 -12.92 19.92
C GLN A 375 -7.30 -13.93 19.45
N LYS A 376 -7.60 -14.91 20.31
CA LYS A 376 -8.89 -15.60 20.31
C LYS A 376 -9.95 -14.50 20.18
N LEU A 377 -10.45 -14.29 18.97
CA LEU A 377 -11.58 -13.41 18.73
C LEU A 377 -12.69 -14.04 19.57
N SER A 378 -13.04 -13.38 20.67
CA SER A 378 -14.32 -13.63 21.33
C SER A 378 -15.38 -13.14 20.34
N ILE A 379 -15.70 -14.00 19.37
CA ILE A 379 -16.81 -13.78 18.43
C ILE A 379 -18.11 -13.95 19.20
#